data_AF-A0A2H3C010-F1
#
_entry.id   AF-A0A2H3C010-F1
#
_cell.length_a   1.000
_cell.length_b   1.000
_cell.length_c   1.000
_cell.angle_alpha   90.00
_cell.angle_beta   90.00
_cell.angle_gamma   90.00
#
_symmetry.space_group_name_H-M   'P 1'
#
loop_
_entity.id
_entity.type
_entity.pdbx_description
1 polymer ?
#
loop_
_entity_poly.entity_id
_entity_poly.type
_entity_poly.pdbx_seq_one_letter_code
_entity_poly.pdbx_strand_id
1 'polypeptide(L)'
;NRIVEIWLRPRRVWDLYSNRVVPYWITDTDYEYWWPRPISHAWMDEKDRAVMWTPINGYEWPVPIPKDANLNLIRIEMLNFGLEYAWLDVLCLRQVGGRREYLRTEEWKLDVPTIGAVYQKAGSKVVCYLSGLGRPLTLKEGDLESDRSWFRRAWTLQEVGDERVIAGDTSDGPLHAECKDGKYETKLLTRFHKQLEFMDTVSYSMFEALKETRNRVSTNPVDKIAGLAFLMLPRQIPAYYESATLEEAWTALVNSMGAYVRAKLFFLCPEPGDIGPKWRPSWDQVMNK
;
A
#
# COMPACT_ATOMS: atom_id res chain seq x y z
N ASN A 1 20.47 2.90 9.87
CA ASN A 1 20.47 3.58 8.55
C ASN A 1 19.19 4.36 8.36
N ARG A 2 19.26 5.53 7.73
CA ARG A 2 18.09 6.38 7.41
C ARG A 2 18.13 6.78 5.94
N ILE A 3 16.96 6.88 5.35
CA ILE A 3 16.73 7.26 3.96
C ILE A 3 16.43 8.75 3.97
N VAL A 4 17.31 9.56 3.38
CA VAL A 4 17.22 11.03 3.41
C VAL A 4 16.43 11.60 2.24
N GLU A 5 16.48 10.93 1.09
CA GLU A 5 15.61 11.20 -0.05
C GLU A 5 14.42 10.25 0.06
N ILE A 6 13.24 10.77 0.41
CA ILE A 6 12.06 9.95 0.65
C ILE A 6 11.24 9.76 -0.63
N TRP A 7 11.38 10.65 -1.61
CA TRP A 7 10.66 10.60 -2.88
C TRP A 7 11.47 9.85 -3.93
N LEU A 8 11.99 8.68 -3.54
CA LEU A 8 12.76 7.84 -4.45
C LEU A 8 11.86 7.24 -5.53
N ARG A 9 12.40 7.25 -6.74
CA ARG A 9 11.79 6.53 -7.87
C ARG A 9 11.87 5.03 -7.57
N PRO A 10 10.85 4.23 -7.93
CA PRO A 10 10.90 2.80 -7.68
C PRO A 10 12.08 2.17 -8.43
N ARG A 11 12.69 1.12 -7.87
CA ARG A 11 13.81 0.42 -8.53
C ARG A 11 13.44 -0.14 -9.90
N ARG A 12 12.20 -0.62 -10.02
CA ARG A 12 11.68 -1.32 -11.20
C ARG A 12 10.25 -0.88 -11.49
N VAL A 13 9.86 -1.00 -12.74
CA VAL A 13 8.49 -0.76 -13.22
C VAL A 13 8.09 -1.88 -14.16
N TRP A 14 6.79 -2.13 -14.28
CA TRP A 14 6.23 -3.02 -15.28
C TRP A 14 5.93 -2.22 -16.55
N ASP A 15 6.76 -2.41 -17.57
CA ASP A 15 6.49 -1.97 -18.93
C ASP A 15 5.38 -2.85 -19.51
N LEU A 16 4.21 -2.23 -19.71
CA LEU A 16 3.02 -2.89 -20.21
C LEU A 16 3.14 -3.16 -21.70
N TYR A 17 3.91 -2.41 -22.48
CA TYR A 17 4.06 -2.65 -23.92
C TYR A 17 4.90 -3.88 -24.18
N SER A 18 6.08 -3.98 -23.57
CA SER A 18 6.95 -5.16 -23.69
C SER A 18 6.54 -6.34 -22.80
N ASN A 19 5.63 -6.11 -21.84
CA ASN A 19 5.23 -7.06 -20.81
C ASN A 19 6.43 -7.56 -19.98
N ARG A 20 7.29 -6.62 -19.55
CA ARG A 20 8.50 -6.92 -18.76
C ARG A 20 8.63 -5.97 -17.58
N VAL A 21 9.18 -6.48 -16.50
CA VAL A 21 9.70 -5.64 -15.41
C VAL A 21 11.08 -5.17 -15.82
N VAL A 22 11.25 -3.86 -15.84
CA VAL A 22 12.48 -3.20 -16.26
C VAL A 22 12.95 -2.22 -15.18
N PRO A 23 14.25 -1.89 -15.12
CA PRO A 23 14.74 -0.84 -14.23
C PRO A 23 14.05 0.50 -14.54
N TYR A 24 13.65 1.28 -13.54
CA TYR A 24 12.95 2.54 -13.79
C TYR A 24 13.76 3.50 -14.68
N TRP A 25 15.10 3.53 -14.54
CA TRP A 25 15.96 4.47 -15.25
C TRP A 25 16.01 4.27 -16.78
N ILE A 26 15.49 3.16 -17.31
CA ILE A 26 15.39 2.95 -18.76
C ILE A 26 14.10 3.50 -19.37
N THR A 27 13.16 3.97 -18.55
CA THR A 27 11.93 4.59 -19.06
C THR A 27 12.30 5.87 -19.80
N ASP A 28 11.90 5.96 -21.07
CA ASP A 28 12.19 7.09 -21.96
C ASP A 28 11.38 8.31 -21.52
N THR A 29 11.85 8.96 -20.46
CA THR A 29 11.11 9.99 -19.75
C THR A 29 12.01 11.21 -19.57
N ASP A 30 12.21 11.92 -20.68
CA ASP A 30 12.77 13.28 -20.70
C ASP A 30 11.99 14.27 -19.80
N TYR A 31 10.82 13.86 -19.29
CA TYR A 31 10.05 14.57 -18.28
C TYR A 31 10.43 14.12 -16.87
N GLU A 32 11.09 15.00 -16.11
CA GLU A 32 11.44 14.83 -14.68
C GLU A 32 10.24 14.45 -13.78
N TYR A 33 9.02 14.65 -14.26
CA TYR A 33 7.76 14.48 -13.54
C TYR A 33 7.01 13.18 -13.84
N TRP A 34 7.48 12.36 -14.78
CA TRP A 34 6.77 11.13 -15.11
C TRP A 34 6.87 10.08 -13.99
N TRP A 35 5.75 9.42 -13.66
CA TRP A 35 5.64 8.45 -12.57
C TRP A 35 4.75 7.26 -12.98
N PRO A 36 5.16 6.00 -12.72
CA PRO A 36 4.38 4.84 -13.10
C PRO A 36 3.06 4.84 -12.34
N ARG A 37 2.02 4.27 -12.96
CA ARG A 37 0.73 4.13 -12.29
C ARG A 37 0.78 2.98 -11.27
N PRO A 38 0.64 3.24 -9.96
CA PRO A 38 0.67 2.18 -8.98
C PRO A 38 -0.64 1.39 -8.96
N ILE A 39 -0.54 0.10 -8.66
CA ILE A 39 -1.66 -0.82 -8.50
C ILE A 39 -1.72 -1.28 -7.04
N SER A 40 -2.75 -0.84 -6.32
CA SER A 40 -3.06 -1.35 -4.98
C SER A 40 -4.09 -2.47 -5.08
N HIS A 41 -4.00 -3.48 -4.23
CA HIS A 41 -4.93 -4.60 -4.28
C HIS A 41 -5.15 -5.28 -2.93
N ALA A 42 -6.31 -5.92 -2.78
CA ALA A 42 -6.61 -6.76 -1.64
C ALA A 42 -5.75 -8.03 -1.66
N TRP A 43 -5.53 -8.62 -0.49
CA TRP A 43 -4.72 -9.84 -0.35
C TRP A 43 -5.63 -11.06 -0.23
N MET A 44 -5.32 -12.13 -0.96
CA MET A 44 -5.86 -13.48 -0.81
C MET A 44 -5.07 -14.39 0.14
N ASP A 45 -5.76 -15.31 0.83
CA ASP A 45 -5.09 -16.35 1.61
C ASP A 45 -4.08 -17.15 0.78
N GLU A 46 -3.06 -17.70 1.43
CA GLU A 46 -2.09 -18.60 0.79
C GLU A 46 -2.75 -19.76 0.02
N LYS A 47 -3.81 -20.37 0.56
CA LYS A 47 -4.57 -21.42 -0.14
C LYS A 47 -5.28 -20.94 -1.41
N ASP A 48 -5.57 -19.64 -1.52
CA ASP A 48 -6.29 -19.03 -2.64
C ASP A 48 -5.32 -18.32 -3.61
N ARG A 49 -4.01 -18.37 -3.33
CA ARG A 49 -2.94 -17.84 -4.18
C ARG A 49 -2.24 -18.94 -4.96
N ALA A 50 -1.78 -18.59 -6.16
CA ALA A 50 -0.82 -19.33 -6.94
C ALA A 50 0.52 -18.61 -6.88
N VAL A 51 1.60 -19.38 -6.72
CA VAL A 51 2.98 -18.89 -6.75
C VAL A 51 3.50 -19.08 -8.18
N MET A 52 3.47 -18.02 -8.98
CA MET A 52 3.73 -18.09 -10.41
C MET A 52 5.17 -17.69 -10.75
N TRP A 53 5.85 -18.52 -11.54
CA TRP A 53 7.13 -18.15 -12.18
C TRP A 53 6.83 -17.61 -13.56
N THR A 54 7.20 -16.35 -13.82
CA THR A 54 6.80 -15.63 -15.04
C THR A 54 8.00 -15.02 -15.76
N PRO A 55 8.00 -14.99 -17.11
CA PRO A 55 9.02 -14.27 -17.85
C PRO A 55 8.92 -12.75 -17.60
N ILE A 56 7.79 -12.23 -17.12
CA ILE A 56 7.57 -10.79 -16.90
C ILE A 56 8.68 -10.21 -16.02
N ASN A 57 9.03 -10.84 -14.90
CA ASN A 57 10.15 -10.44 -14.04
C ASN A 57 11.45 -11.23 -14.31
N GLY A 58 11.58 -11.81 -15.50
CA GLY A 58 12.77 -12.58 -15.89
C GLY A 58 12.95 -13.88 -15.12
N TYR A 59 11.89 -14.43 -14.51
CA TYR A 59 11.97 -15.57 -13.59
C TYR A 59 12.94 -15.32 -12.42
N GLU A 60 13.09 -14.07 -11.98
CA GLU A 60 13.99 -13.75 -10.86
C GLU A 60 13.37 -14.09 -9.50
N TRP A 61 12.05 -13.96 -9.33
CA TRP A 61 11.34 -14.35 -8.11
C TRP A 61 9.93 -14.84 -8.43
N PRO A 62 9.32 -15.64 -7.54
CA PRO A 62 7.93 -16.03 -7.71
C PRO A 62 6.99 -14.84 -7.51
N VAL A 63 5.85 -14.86 -8.20
CA VAL A 63 4.83 -13.81 -8.15
C VAL A 63 3.55 -14.39 -7.53
N PRO A 64 3.22 -14.05 -6.29
CA PRO A 64 2.00 -14.52 -5.64
C PRO A 64 0.77 -13.75 -6.16
N ILE A 65 -0.13 -14.41 -6.86
CA ILE A 65 -1.40 -13.84 -7.35
C ILE A 65 -2.58 -14.75 -7.00
N PRO A 66 -3.84 -14.27 -7.01
CA PRO A 66 -5.00 -15.15 -6.88
C PRO A 66 -4.98 -16.27 -7.92
N LYS A 67 -5.43 -17.49 -7.55
CA LYS A 67 -5.45 -18.66 -8.46
C LYS A 67 -6.26 -18.44 -9.74
N ASP A 68 -7.27 -17.59 -9.65
CA ASP A 68 -8.17 -17.22 -10.74
C ASP A 68 -7.79 -15.90 -11.43
N ALA A 69 -6.67 -15.28 -11.04
CA ALA A 69 -6.17 -14.07 -11.69
C ALA A 69 -5.23 -14.39 -12.86
N ASN A 70 -5.16 -13.48 -13.83
CA ASN A 70 -4.26 -13.57 -14.97
C ASN A 70 -3.55 -12.24 -15.20
N LEU A 71 -2.22 -12.23 -15.12
CA LEU A 71 -1.40 -11.03 -15.32
C LEU A 71 -1.60 -10.41 -16.71
N ASN A 72 -1.91 -11.19 -17.74
CA ASN A 72 -2.20 -10.64 -19.07
C ASN A 72 -3.55 -9.89 -19.11
N LEU A 73 -4.55 -10.31 -18.33
CA LEU A 73 -5.83 -9.59 -18.25
C LEU A 73 -5.66 -8.28 -17.48
N ILE A 74 -4.92 -8.31 -16.36
CA ILE A 74 -4.55 -7.11 -15.61
C ILE A 74 -3.80 -6.14 -16.52
N ARG A 75 -2.83 -6.63 -17.29
CA ARG A 75 -2.09 -5.83 -18.28
C ARG A 75 -3.03 -5.19 -19.30
N ILE A 76 -3.96 -5.94 -19.88
CA ILE A 76 -4.93 -5.42 -20.86
C ILE A 76 -5.78 -4.32 -20.23
N GLU A 77 -6.23 -4.50 -19.00
CA GLU A 77 -6.99 -3.49 -18.27
C GLU A 77 -6.16 -2.21 -18.06
N MET A 78 -4.88 -2.34 -17.68
CA MET A 78 -3.98 -1.18 -17.55
C MET A 78 -3.73 -0.48 -18.90
N LEU A 79 -3.57 -1.24 -19.99
CA LEU A 79 -3.43 -0.70 -21.34
C LEU A 79 -4.69 0.05 -21.79
N ASN A 80 -5.88 -0.43 -21.43
CA ASN A 80 -7.15 0.25 -21.70
C ASN A 80 -7.29 1.57 -20.92
N PHE A 81 -6.62 1.69 -19.77
CA PHE A 81 -6.46 2.98 -19.07
C PHE A 81 -5.42 3.91 -19.74
N GLY A 82 -4.84 3.51 -20.87
CA GLY A 82 -3.85 4.30 -21.61
C GLY A 82 -2.45 4.29 -20.99
N LEU A 83 -2.15 3.29 -20.15
CA LEU A 83 -0.89 3.23 -19.42
C LEU A 83 0.19 2.53 -20.25
N GLU A 84 1.39 3.10 -20.29
CA GLU A 84 2.59 2.44 -20.80
C GLU A 84 3.33 1.67 -19.71
N TYR A 85 3.39 2.24 -18.50
CA TYR A 85 4.05 1.62 -17.36
C TYR A 85 3.17 1.63 -16.11
N ALA A 86 3.22 0.53 -15.38
CA ALA A 86 2.60 0.38 -14.08
C ALA A 86 3.62 -0.01 -13.01
N TRP A 87 3.25 0.19 -11.75
CA TRP A 87 3.99 -0.37 -10.62
C TRP A 87 3.08 -1.32 -9.85
N LEU A 88 3.47 -2.59 -9.81
CA LEU A 88 2.78 -3.64 -9.08
C LEU A 88 3.80 -4.30 -8.15
N ASP A 89 3.55 -4.24 -6.85
CA ASP A 89 4.46 -4.69 -5.78
C ASP A 89 4.96 -6.12 -5.99
N VAL A 90 4.08 -7.08 -6.27
CA VAL A 90 4.41 -8.50 -6.49
C VAL A 90 5.30 -8.73 -7.72
N LEU A 91 5.31 -7.79 -8.67
CA LEU A 91 6.18 -7.82 -9.85
C LEU A 91 7.45 -6.99 -9.69
N CYS A 92 7.38 -5.83 -9.05
CA CYS A 92 8.47 -4.83 -9.03
C CYS A 92 9.40 -4.98 -7.82
N LEU A 93 8.89 -5.56 -6.72
CA LEU A 93 9.68 -5.90 -5.54
C LEU A 93 10.08 -7.37 -5.57
N ARG A 94 11.32 -7.63 -5.16
CA ARG A 94 11.83 -9.01 -5.02
C ARG A 94 11.02 -9.74 -3.94
N GLN A 95 10.39 -10.86 -4.31
CA GLN A 95 9.60 -11.70 -3.42
C GLN A 95 10.44 -12.85 -2.85
N VAL A 96 9.94 -13.48 -1.78
CA VAL A 96 10.58 -14.61 -1.09
C VAL A 96 10.70 -15.82 -2.02
N GLY A 97 11.86 -16.50 -2.00
CA GLY A 97 12.06 -17.79 -2.67
C GLY A 97 12.58 -17.67 -4.10
N GLY A 98 13.09 -16.49 -4.48
CA GLY A 98 13.62 -16.19 -5.80
C GLY A 98 15.10 -16.53 -6.02
N ARG A 99 15.55 -16.36 -7.26
CA ARG A 99 16.99 -16.22 -7.55
C ARG A 99 17.52 -14.99 -6.84
N ARG A 100 18.76 -15.09 -6.33
CA ARG A 100 19.42 -14.02 -5.58
C ARG A 100 18.60 -13.55 -4.36
N GLU A 101 17.96 -14.48 -3.66
CA GLU A 101 17.25 -14.22 -2.40
C GLU A 101 18.09 -13.42 -1.39
N TYR A 102 19.42 -13.63 -1.37
CA TYR A 102 20.35 -12.87 -0.53
C TYR A 102 20.30 -11.34 -0.76
N LEU A 103 19.85 -10.87 -1.93
CA LEU A 103 19.67 -9.45 -2.22
C LEU A 103 18.36 -8.90 -1.63
N ARG A 104 17.37 -9.75 -1.36
CA ARG A 104 16.02 -9.31 -0.94
C ARG A 104 16.10 -8.47 0.32
N THR A 105 16.80 -8.93 1.34
CA THR A 105 16.96 -8.20 2.61
C THR A 105 17.62 -6.84 2.41
N GLU A 106 18.63 -6.74 1.53
CA GLU A 106 19.28 -5.45 1.24
C GLU A 106 18.41 -4.52 0.38
N GLU A 107 17.73 -5.05 -0.64
CA GLU A 107 16.77 -4.27 -1.44
C GLU A 107 15.62 -3.76 -0.55
N TRP A 108 15.08 -4.61 0.33
CA TRP A 108 13.94 -4.28 1.19
C TRP A 108 14.27 -3.22 2.24
N LYS A 109 15.52 -3.10 2.70
CA LYS A 109 15.91 -1.99 3.59
C LYS A 109 15.60 -0.61 3.02
N LEU A 110 15.58 -0.48 1.70
CA LEU A 110 15.31 0.77 0.97
C LEU A 110 13.94 0.76 0.30
N ASP A 111 13.66 -0.29 -0.48
CA ASP A 111 12.52 -0.31 -1.39
C ASP A 111 11.20 -0.39 -0.61
N VAL A 112 11.09 -1.27 0.40
CA VAL A 112 9.88 -1.42 1.24
C VAL A 112 9.46 -0.13 1.96
N PRO A 113 10.35 0.56 2.70
CA PRO A 113 9.98 1.79 3.39
C PRO A 113 9.70 2.96 2.45
N THR A 114 10.06 2.88 1.16
CA THR A 114 9.84 3.97 0.17
C THR A 114 8.69 3.71 -0.78
N ILE A 115 7.97 2.59 -0.66
CA ILE A 115 6.83 2.23 -1.52
C ILE A 115 5.80 3.36 -1.57
N GLY A 116 5.52 4.01 -0.43
CA GLY A 116 4.55 5.10 -0.36
C GLY A 116 4.85 6.27 -1.31
N ALA A 117 6.11 6.48 -1.73
CA ALA A 117 6.45 7.49 -2.74
C ALA A 117 5.79 7.19 -4.09
N VAL A 118 5.58 5.90 -4.41
CA VAL A 118 4.91 5.50 -5.64
C VAL A 118 3.45 5.94 -5.63
N TYR A 119 2.79 5.77 -4.48
CA TYR A 119 1.36 6.00 -4.30
C TYR A 119 0.99 7.46 -3.97
N GLN A 120 1.80 8.16 -3.19
CA GLN A 120 1.48 9.49 -2.65
C GLN A 120 2.13 10.66 -3.39
N LYS A 121 2.82 10.40 -4.51
CA LYS A 121 3.34 11.51 -5.30
C LYS A 121 2.17 12.32 -5.86
N ALA A 122 2.27 13.64 -5.79
CA ALA A 122 1.23 14.54 -6.28
C ALA A 122 0.79 14.18 -7.71
N GLY A 123 -0.51 13.98 -7.91
CA GLY A 123 -1.07 13.56 -9.20
C GLY A 123 -0.93 12.07 -9.53
N SER A 124 -0.51 11.24 -8.57
CA SER A 124 -0.60 9.79 -8.67
C SER A 124 -2.07 9.38 -8.64
N LYS A 125 -2.49 8.72 -9.72
CA LYS A 125 -3.77 8.04 -9.83
C LYS A 125 -3.55 6.56 -9.57
N VAL A 126 -4.06 6.04 -8.48
CA VAL A 126 -3.88 4.63 -8.08
C VAL A 126 -4.95 3.77 -8.73
N VAL A 127 -4.58 2.59 -9.21
CA VAL A 127 -5.55 1.58 -9.66
C VAL A 127 -5.78 0.60 -8.52
N CYS A 128 -7.02 0.49 -8.04
CA CYS A 128 -7.35 -0.29 -6.84
C CYS A 128 -8.21 -1.50 -7.16
N TYR A 129 -7.69 -2.71 -6.92
CA TYR A 129 -8.47 -3.95 -6.93
C TYR A 129 -8.97 -4.29 -5.51
N LEU A 130 -10.18 -3.84 -5.17
CA LEU A 130 -10.71 -3.99 -3.80
C LEU A 130 -11.10 -5.42 -3.41
N SER A 131 -11.44 -6.27 -4.39
CA SER A 131 -11.77 -7.68 -4.18
C SER A 131 -10.59 -8.63 -4.46
N GLY A 132 -9.40 -8.05 -4.67
CA GLY A 132 -8.14 -8.75 -4.92
C GLY A 132 -7.66 -8.66 -6.36
N LEU A 133 -6.34 -8.76 -6.54
CA LEU A 133 -5.65 -8.44 -7.79
C LEU A 133 -6.24 -9.18 -9.00
N GLY A 134 -6.69 -8.43 -10.01
CA GLY A 134 -7.24 -8.97 -11.26
C GLY A 134 -8.64 -9.59 -11.14
N ARG A 135 -9.33 -9.39 -10.02
CA ARG A 135 -10.71 -9.84 -9.84
C ARG A 135 -11.72 -8.72 -10.09
N PRO A 136 -12.93 -9.08 -10.55
CA PRO A 136 -14.04 -8.14 -10.57
C PRO A 136 -14.38 -7.67 -9.15
N LEU A 137 -14.83 -6.43 -9.05
CA LEU A 137 -15.31 -5.83 -7.82
C LEU A 137 -16.62 -6.48 -7.41
N THR A 138 -16.58 -7.27 -6.35
CA THR A 138 -17.77 -7.89 -5.76
C THR A 138 -17.91 -7.48 -4.31
N LEU A 139 -19.15 -7.36 -3.84
CA LEU A 139 -19.47 -7.00 -2.48
C LEU A 139 -20.46 -8.01 -1.88
N LYS A 140 -19.97 -8.82 -0.93
CA LYS A 140 -20.76 -9.80 -0.17
C LYS A 140 -20.72 -9.47 1.32
N GLU A 141 -21.70 -10.00 2.05
CA GLU A 141 -21.76 -9.82 3.50
C GLU A 141 -20.50 -10.40 4.16
N GLY A 142 -19.85 -9.61 5.04
CA GLY A 142 -18.60 -9.98 5.69
C GLY A 142 -17.32 -9.60 4.92
N ASP A 143 -17.41 -9.17 3.66
CA ASP A 143 -16.21 -8.82 2.86
C ASP A 143 -15.49 -7.56 3.42
N LEU A 144 -16.21 -6.62 4.04
CA LEU A 144 -15.63 -5.39 4.58
C LEU A 144 -14.88 -5.61 5.90
N GLU A 145 -15.30 -6.63 6.66
CA GLU A 145 -14.77 -7.01 7.98
C GLU A 145 -13.64 -8.02 7.87
N SER A 146 -13.61 -8.78 6.77
CA SER A 146 -12.60 -9.77 6.49
C SER A 146 -11.20 -9.16 6.55
N ASP A 147 -10.26 -9.85 7.20
CA ASP A 147 -8.83 -9.47 7.21
C ASP A 147 -8.22 -9.38 5.80
N ARG A 148 -8.90 -9.96 4.81
CA ARG A 148 -8.53 -9.90 3.39
C ARG A 148 -9.00 -8.62 2.69
N SER A 149 -9.94 -7.90 3.31
CA SER A 149 -10.50 -6.68 2.76
C SER A 149 -9.39 -5.68 2.45
N TRP A 150 -9.51 -4.99 1.32
CA TRP A 150 -8.60 -3.89 1.00
C TRP A 150 -8.60 -2.83 2.12
N PHE A 151 -9.74 -2.58 2.77
CA PHE A 151 -9.88 -1.66 3.91
C PHE A 151 -9.28 -2.18 5.22
N ARG A 152 -8.78 -3.42 5.26
CA ARG A 152 -8.21 -4.03 6.46
C ARG A 152 -6.71 -4.22 6.38
N ARG A 153 -6.06 -4.02 5.22
CA ARG A 153 -4.61 -4.15 5.11
C ARG A 153 -3.87 -2.94 5.69
N ALA A 154 -2.73 -3.18 6.34
CA ALA A 154 -1.89 -2.12 6.88
C ALA A 154 -1.29 -1.24 5.78
N TRP A 155 -0.79 -1.86 4.70
CA TRP A 155 -0.17 -1.15 3.58
C TRP A 155 -1.15 -0.24 2.83
N THR A 156 -2.42 -0.63 2.71
CA THR A 156 -3.40 0.13 1.92
C THR A 156 -3.73 1.51 2.49
N LEU A 157 -3.37 1.77 3.75
CA LEU A 157 -3.47 3.11 4.34
C LEU A 157 -2.62 4.15 3.59
N GLN A 158 -1.45 3.76 3.08
CA GLN A 158 -0.60 4.67 2.30
C GLN A 158 -0.72 4.46 0.78
N GLU A 159 -1.52 3.50 0.34
CA GLU A 159 -1.72 3.16 -1.09
C GLU A 159 -3.00 3.75 -1.67
N VAL A 160 -3.68 4.67 -0.96
CA VAL A 160 -4.92 5.29 -1.43
C VAL A 160 -4.68 6.22 -2.62
N GLY A 161 -3.59 7.00 -2.54
CA GLY A 161 -3.23 8.07 -3.49
C GLY A 161 -4.16 9.28 -3.46
N ASP A 162 -3.79 10.31 -4.23
CA ASP A 162 -4.59 11.54 -4.39
C ASP A 162 -5.84 11.28 -5.23
N GLU A 163 -5.67 10.52 -6.32
CA GLU A 163 -6.76 10.06 -7.18
C GLU A 163 -6.75 8.53 -7.23
N ARG A 164 -7.92 7.92 -7.44
CA ARG A 164 -8.01 6.46 -7.64
C ARG A 164 -9.02 6.08 -8.70
N VAL A 165 -8.76 4.96 -9.36
CA VAL A 165 -9.70 4.22 -10.20
C VAL A 165 -9.89 2.85 -9.56
N ILE A 166 -11.13 2.42 -9.44
CA ILE A 166 -11.41 1.08 -8.97
C ILE A 166 -11.40 0.14 -10.18
N ALA A 167 -10.51 -0.84 -10.15
CA ALA A 167 -10.37 -1.84 -11.20
C ALA A 167 -11.29 -3.04 -10.96
N GLY A 168 -11.57 -3.79 -12.02
CA GLY A 168 -12.57 -4.85 -12.01
C GLY A 168 -14.00 -4.33 -11.85
N ASP A 169 -14.24 -3.04 -12.03
CA ASP A 169 -15.58 -2.47 -12.01
C ASP A 169 -16.42 -2.97 -13.19
N THR A 170 -17.67 -3.32 -12.93
CA THR A 170 -18.63 -3.83 -13.92
C THR A 170 -19.87 -2.98 -13.88
N SER A 171 -20.62 -2.86 -14.97
CA SER A 171 -21.79 -1.96 -15.05
C SER A 171 -22.89 -2.23 -14.01
N ASP A 172 -22.93 -3.44 -13.47
CA ASP A 172 -23.83 -3.92 -12.41
C ASP A 172 -23.15 -3.99 -11.02
N GLY A 173 -21.91 -3.49 -10.92
CA GLY A 173 -21.09 -3.53 -9.74
C GLY A 173 -21.52 -2.54 -8.64
N PRO A 174 -20.96 -2.68 -7.42
CA PRO A 174 -21.39 -1.89 -6.26
C PRO A 174 -21.10 -0.38 -6.39
N LEU A 175 -20.24 0.03 -7.32
CA LEU A 175 -19.97 1.44 -7.60
C LEU A 175 -21.10 2.13 -8.37
N HIS A 176 -21.87 1.37 -9.16
CA HIS A 176 -22.99 1.87 -9.94
C HIS A 176 -24.34 1.73 -9.22
N ALA A 177 -24.34 1.27 -7.97
CA ALA A 177 -25.55 1.11 -7.20
C ALA A 177 -26.30 2.44 -7.01
N GLU A 178 -27.61 2.44 -7.25
CA GLU A 178 -28.43 3.65 -7.12
C GLU A 178 -28.45 4.17 -5.68
N CYS A 179 -28.23 5.48 -5.54
CA CYS A 179 -28.38 6.22 -4.28
C CYS A 179 -29.60 7.15 -4.41
N LYS A 180 -30.73 6.75 -3.81
CA LYS A 180 -31.98 7.52 -3.83
C LYS A 180 -32.11 8.30 -2.53
N ASP A 181 -32.30 9.62 -2.62
CA ASP A 181 -32.40 10.52 -1.46
C ASP A 181 -31.25 10.36 -0.44
N GLY A 182 -30.03 10.12 -0.95
CA GLY A 182 -28.84 9.91 -0.11
C GLY A 182 -28.76 8.55 0.57
N LYS A 183 -29.57 7.56 0.15
CA LYS A 183 -29.58 6.20 0.69
C LYS A 183 -29.38 5.17 -0.40
N TYR A 184 -28.45 4.25 -0.15
CA TYR A 184 -28.30 3.04 -0.94
C TYR A 184 -29.32 2.00 -0.55
N GLU A 185 -29.63 1.08 -1.47
CA GLU A 185 -30.60 -0.01 -1.27
C GLU A 185 -30.27 -0.87 -0.03
N THR A 186 -28.98 -1.14 0.21
CA THR A 186 -28.54 -1.99 1.31
C THR A 186 -27.65 -1.24 2.30
N LYS A 187 -27.68 -1.70 3.56
CA LYS A 187 -26.74 -1.24 4.59
C LYS A 187 -25.29 -1.54 4.20
N LEU A 188 -25.05 -2.67 3.53
CA LEU A 188 -23.74 -3.08 3.06
C LEU A 188 -23.18 -2.08 2.03
N LEU A 189 -23.96 -1.71 1.01
CA LEU A 189 -23.59 -0.68 0.04
C LEU A 189 -23.31 0.66 0.72
N THR A 190 -24.18 1.05 1.66
CA THR A 190 -23.97 2.30 2.44
C THR A 190 -22.63 2.29 3.17
N ARG A 191 -22.25 1.16 3.77
CA ARG A 191 -20.97 1.01 4.48
C ARG A 191 -19.78 0.99 3.54
N PHE A 192 -19.90 0.32 2.39
CA PHE A 192 -18.88 0.28 1.35
C PHE A 192 -18.54 1.69 0.84
N HIS A 193 -19.55 2.47 0.44
CA HIS A 193 -19.36 3.83 -0.04
C HIS A 193 -18.80 4.77 1.04
N LYS A 194 -19.27 4.64 2.29
CA LYS A 194 -18.70 5.38 3.42
C LYS A 194 -17.24 5.03 3.68
N GLN A 195 -16.86 3.76 3.58
CA GLN A 195 -15.46 3.36 3.73
C GLN A 195 -14.60 3.94 2.60
N LEU A 196 -15.08 3.91 1.35
CA LEU A 196 -14.37 4.52 0.23
C LEU A 196 -14.15 6.03 0.43
N GLU A 197 -15.18 6.78 0.81
CA GLU A 197 -15.09 8.22 1.10
C GLU A 197 -14.16 8.49 2.29
N PHE A 198 -14.24 7.66 3.33
CA PHE A 198 -13.40 7.83 4.52
C PHE A 198 -11.89 7.68 4.22
N MET A 199 -11.51 6.89 3.20
CA MET A 199 -10.10 6.77 2.79
C MET A 199 -9.52 8.09 2.26
N ASP A 200 -10.34 8.99 1.73
CA ASP A 200 -9.90 10.33 1.35
C ASP A 200 -9.47 11.12 2.59
N THR A 201 -10.21 10.98 3.70
CA THR A 201 -9.87 11.65 4.96
C THR A 201 -8.60 11.09 5.60
N VAL A 202 -8.43 9.77 5.58
CA VAL A 202 -7.26 9.09 6.16
C VAL A 202 -5.95 9.56 5.52
N SER A 203 -5.96 9.76 4.20
CA SER A 203 -4.77 10.16 3.44
C SER A 203 -4.17 11.51 3.87
N TYR A 204 -4.98 12.39 4.47
CA TYR A 204 -4.56 13.72 4.93
C TYR A 204 -4.51 13.88 6.45
N SER A 205 -4.89 12.85 7.22
CA SER A 205 -5.00 12.93 8.67
C SER A 205 -4.16 11.87 9.38
N MET A 206 -3.06 12.32 10.00
CA MET A 206 -2.26 11.51 10.91
C MET A 206 -3.11 10.84 11.99
N PHE A 207 -4.06 11.57 12.56
CA PHE A 207 -4.90 11.06 13.65
C PHE A 207 -5.76 9.90 13.16
N GLU A 208 -6.43 10.06 12.03
CA GLU A 208 -7.24 8.99 11.46
C GLU A 208 -6.37 7.83 11.00
N ALA A 209 -5.18 8.08 10.44
CA ALA A 209 -4.23 7.01 10.08
C ALA A 209 -3.80 6.16 11.29
N LEU A 210 -3.46 6.78 12.42
CA LEU A 210 -3.10 6.08 13.66
C LEU A 210 -4.27 5.28 14.22
N LYS A 211 -5.46 5.89 14.26
CA LYS A 211 -6.70 5.23 14.71
C LYS A 211 -7.04 4.03 13.83
N GLU A 212 -6.96 4.20 12.51
CA GLU A 212 -7.26 3.15 11.55
C GLU A 212 -6.29 1.99 11.60
N THR A 213 -5.01 2.27 11.87
CA THR A 213 -3.96 1.24 11.98
C THR A 213 -4.27 0.20 13.07
N ARG A 214 -5.00 0.58 14.12
CA ARG A 214 -5.52 -0.34 15.16
C ARG A 214 -6.37 -1.46 14.54
N ASN A 215 -7.15 -1.10 13.53
CA ASN A 215 -8.06 -2.00 12.82
C ASN A 215 -7.43 -2.64 11.57
N ARG A 216 -6.15 -2.40 11.28
CA ARG A 216 -5.49 -3.03 10.13
C ARG A 216 -4.79 -4.33 10.52
N VAL A 217 -4.56 -5.18 9.53
CA VAL A 217 -3.83 -6.44 9.63
C VAL A 217 -2.60 -6.42 8.71
N SER A 218 -1.58 -7.16 9.12
CA SER A 218 -0.36 -7.35 8.35
C SER A 218 0.22 -8.74 8.60
N THR A 219 1.02 -9.23 7.66
CA THR A 219 1.71 -10.53 7.81
C THR A 219 2.94 -10.39 8.68
N ASN A 220 3.77 -9.38 8.45
CA ASN A 220 4.78 -9.00 9.41
C ASN A 220 4.22 -7.86 10.29
N PRO A 221 4.22 -7.98 11.63
CA PRO A 221 3.77 -6.91 12.51
C PRO A 221 4.45 -5.56 12.24
N VAL A 222 5.73 -5.55 11.85
CA VAL A 222 6.50 -4.33 11.53
C VAL A 222 5.89 -3.56 10.36
N ASP A 223 5.18 -4.23 9.45
CA ASP A 223 4.50 -3.60 8.31
C ASP A 223 3.42 -2.61 8.75
N LYS A 224 2.84 -2.75 9.94
CA LYS A 224 1.91 -1.72 10.45
C LYS A 224 2.59 -0.37 10.62
N ILE A 225 3.85 -0.38 11.06
CA ILE A 225 4.65 0.83 11.28
C ILE A 225 5.19 1.32 9.93
N ALA A 226 5.64 0.42 9.06
CA ALA A 226 6.11 0.79 7.72
C ALA A 226 4.99 1.35 6.84
N GLY A 227 3.76 0.82 6.96
CA GLY A 227 2.56 1.30 6.27
C GLY A 227 2.11 2.71 6.70
N LEU A 228 2.57 3.18 7.86
CA LEU A 228 2.32 4.54 8.35
C LEU A 228 3.36 5.55 7.86
N ALA A 229 4.50 5.10 7.32
CA ALA A 229 5.68 5.94 7.15
C ALA A 229 5.36 7.23 6.37
N PHE A 230 4.73 7.14 5.20
CA PHE A 230 4.42 8.33 4.39
C PHE A 230 3.29 9.20 4.98
N LEU A 231 2.32 8.60 5.68
CA LEU A 231 1.23 9.32 6.35
C LEU A 231 1.75 10.17 7.53
N MET A 232 2.92 9.82 8.06
CA MET A 232 3.59 10.58 9.12
C MET A 232 4.48 11.71 8.58
N LEU A 233 4.44 12.02 7.27
CA LEU A 233 5.20 13.12 6.64
C LEU A 233 6.65 13.25 7.17
N PRO A 234 7.44 12.18 7.08
CA PRO A 234 8.73 12.12 7.73
C PRO A 234 9.75 12.97 6.95
N ARG A 235 10.77 13.50 7.62
CA ARG A 235 11.89 14.15 6.92
C ARG A 235 12.87 13.13 6.36
N GLN A 236 12.91 11.96 6.97
CA GLN A 236 13.73 10.81 6.63
C GLN A 236 12.95 9.56 6.97
N ILE A 237 13.13 8.46 6.24
CA ILE A 237 12.45 7.20 6.57
C ILE A 237 13.47 6.21 7.14
N PRO A 238 13.18 5.53 8.26
CA PRO A 238 14.08 4.49 8.76
C PRO A 238 14.18 3.33 7.76
N ALA A 239 15.36 2.71 7.68
CA ALA A 239 15.49 1.48 6.90
C ALA A 239 14.60 0.38 7.50
N TYR A 240 14.05 -0.47 6.63
CA TYR A 240 13.18 -1.57 7.05
C TYR A 240 13.98 -2.80 7.42
N TYR A 241 13.62 -3.43 8.54
CA TYR A 241 14.19 -4.67 9.01
C TYR A 241 13.06 -5.59 9.45
N GLU A 242 12.86 -6.71 8.77
CA GLU A 242 11.80 -7.68 9.09
C GLU A 242 11.92 -8.23 10.52
N SER A 243 13.15 -8.29 11.04
CA SER A 243 13.47 -8.80 12.36
C SER A 243 13.41 -7.76 13.48
N ALA A 244 13.09 -6.50 13.17
CA ALA A 244 12.97 -5.46 14.19
C ALA A 244 11.79 -5.75 15.11
N THR A 245 11.93 -5.41 16.38
CA THR A 245 10.77 -5.34 17.26
C THR A 245 9.86 -4.17 16.86
N LEU A 246 8.58 -4.26 17.19
CA LEU A 246 7.63 -3.17 16.95
C LEU A 246 8.08 -1.87 17.61
N GLU A 247 8.56 -1.93 18.85
CA GLU A 247 9.01 -0.73 19.56
C GLU A 247 10.27 -0.11 18.94
N GLU A 248 11.22 -0.92 18.44
CA GLU A 248 12.39 -0.40 17.71
C GLU A 248 11.99 0.29 16.40
N ALA A 249 11.12 -0.34 15.61
CA ALA A 249 10.63 0.24 14.36
C ALA A 249 9.85 1.54 14.60
N TRP A 250 8.97 1.54 15.61
CA TRP A 250 8.19 2.72 16.01
C TRP A 250 9.09 3.86 16.48
N THR A 251 10.06 3.54 17.35
CA THR A 251 11.06 4.50 17.82
C THR A 251 11.82 5.13 16.66
N ALA A 252 12.24 4.31 15.70
CA ALA A 252 12.97 4.79 14.54
C ALA A 252 12.11 5.73 13.67
N LEU A 253 10.82 5.41 13.49
CA LEU A 253 9.88 6.27 12.76
C LEU A 253 9.66 7.61 13.47
N VAL A 254 9.32 7.62 14.76
CA VAL A 254 9.09 8.85 15.56
C VAL A 254 10.33 9.75 15.57
N ASN A 255 11.52 9.16 15.69
CA ASN A 255 12.78 9.91 15.64
C ASN A 255 13.07 10.54 14.27
N SER A 256 12.44 10.04 13.20
CA SER A 256 12.64 10.53 11.83
C SER A 256 11.55 11.51 11.37
N MET A 257 10.48 11.68 12.16
CA MET A 257 9.45 12.67 11.93
C MET A 257 9.99 14.11 12.01
N GLY A 258 9.38 15.02 11.24
CA GLY A 258 9.61 16.46 11.41
C GLY A 258 9.13 16.95 12.79
N ALA A 259 9.72 18.04 13.30
CA ALA A 259 9.40 18.55 14.64
C ALA A 259 7.90 18.85 14.83
N TYR A 260 7.25 19.43 13.83
CA TYR A 260 5.82 19.75 13.85
C TYR A 260 4.93 18.50 13.90
N VAL A 261 5.21 17.52 13.04
CA VAL A 261 4.53 16.22 12.98
C VAL A 261 4.67 15.49 14.31
N ARG A 262 5.88 15.44 14.85
CA ARG A 262 6.16 14.82 16.14
C ARG A 262 5.45 15.53 17.30
N ALA A 263 5.34 16.86 17.26
CA ALA A 263 4.55 17.60 18.26
C ALA A 263 3.06 17.23 18.20
N LYS A 264 2.47 17.07 17.00
CA LYS A 264 1.08 16.58 16.85
C LYS A 264 0.89 15.22 17.51
N LEU A 265 1.82 14.28 17.29
CA LEU A 265 1.78 12.97 17.94
C LEU A 265 1.72 13.08 19.47
N PHE A 266 2.49 13.99 20.08
CA PHE A 266 2.46 14.19 21.53
C PHE A 266 1.15 14.79 22.03
N PHE A 267 0.48 15.64 21.24
CA PHE A 267 -0.85 16.11 21.58
C PHE A 267 -1.90 15.00 21.51
N LEU A 268 -1.74 14.05 20.58
CA LEU A 268 -2.64 12.89 20.44
C LEU A 268 -2.42 11.86 21.55
N CYS A 269 -1.18 11.70 22.01
CA CYS A 269 -0.81 10.79 23.09
C CYS A 269 -0.12 11.60 24.22
N PRO A 270 -0.89 12.32 25.06
CA PRO A 270 -0.34 13.24 26.06
C PRO A 270 0.28 12.52 27.26
N GLU A 271 0.06 11.22 27.39
CA GLU A 271 0.64 10.42 28.47
C GLU A 271 2.15 10.26 28.30
N PRO A 272 2.92 10.26 29.41
CA PRO A 272 4.33 9.92 29.35
C PRO A 272 4.57 8.53 28.76
N GLY A 273 5.64 8.39 27.98
CA GLY A 273 6.08 7.11 27.44
C GLY A 273 6.27 6.05 28.54
N ASP A 274 5.74 4.85 28.34
CA ASP A 274 5.94 3.74 29.29
C ASP A 274 7.17 2.88 28.96
N ILE A 275 7.63 2.88 27.72
CA ILE A 275 8.85 2.18 27.28
C ILE A 275 9.87 3.19 26.74
N GLY A 276 11.07 3.20 27.34
CA GLY A 276 12.15 4.09 26.92
C GLY A 276 11.93 5.56 27.32
N PRO A 277 12.20 6.54 26.42
CA PRO A 277 12.09 7.95 26.75
C PRO A 277 10.65 8.40 27.06
N LYS A 278 10.46 9.16 28.15
CA LYS A 278 9.14 9.63 28.61
C LYS A 278 8.44 10.63 27.68
N TRP A 279 9.17 11.21 26.72
CA TRP A 279 8.65 12.29 25.86
C TRP A 279 7.84 11.79 24.64
N ARG A 280 7.86 10.49 24.34
CA ARG A 280 7.07 9.89 23.24
C ARG A 280 6.25 8.71 23.74
N PRO A 281 5.10 8.42 23.11
CA PRO A 281 4.40 7.18 23.38
C PRO A 281 5.19 5.97 22.87
N SER A 282 5.04 4.84 23.55
CA SER A 282 5.41 3.54 22.99
C SER A 282 4.43 3.13 21.88
N TRP A 283 4.80 2.12 21.09
CA TRP A 283 3.88 1.56 20.11
C TRP A 283 2.62 1.01 20.79
N ASP A 284 2.76 0.38 21.95
CA ASP A 284 1.64 -0.19 22.70
C ASP A 284 0.64 0.89 23.14
N GLN A 285 1.13 2.02 23.66
CA GLN A 285 0.28 3.16 24.00
C GLN A 285 -0.52 3.67 22.79
N VAL A 286 0.12 3.80 21.63
CA VAL A 286 -0.56 4.24 20.40
C VAL A 286 -1.66 3.27 19.95
N MET A 287 -1.49 1.98 20.23
CA MET A 287 -2.42 0.94 19.79
C MET A 287 -3.57 0.70 20.77
N ASN A 288 -3.35 0.87 22.07
CA ASN A 288 -4.28 0.45 23.11
C ASN A 288 -4.95 1.61 23.87
N LYS A 289 -4.46 2.83 23.73
CA LYS A 289 -5.02 4.03 24.38
C LYS A 289 -5.51 4.99 23.30
#